data_AF-A0A7S2ICN2-F1
#
_entry.id   AF-A0A7S2ICN2-F1
#
_cell.length_a   1.000
_cell.length_b   1.000
_cell.length_c   1.000
_cell.angle_alpha   90.00
_cell.angle_beta   90.00
_cell.angle_gamma   90.00
#
_symmetry.space_group_name_H-M   'P 1'
#
loop_
_entity.id
_entity.type
_entity.pdbx_description
1 polymer ?
#
loop_
_entity_poly.entity_id
_entity_poly.type
_entity_poly.pdbx_seq_one_letter_code
_entity_poly.pdbx_strand_id
1 'polypeptide(L)'
;RFMSTTTTIEAADDSKTQDADNMVNGRISRGSISSLDARTVTDNLPLVLSHLKSRRASEEAMNAAEKIASLNEERVSLIQSRDKALSVRKEQSAIVGQIMRSGGGKTEDGEVNEELEQAKKLSSEAAQDAEKVEEKLGEIEQNVQNLLASLPNLLDDVVPDGEDDTQNEEVEKWGDIDDLKNELGWA
;
A
#
# COMPACT_ATOMS: atom_id res chain seq x y z
N ARG A 1 -21.13 14.60 -47.32
CA ARG A 1 -20.01 15.32 -46.68
C ARG A 1 -20.22 15.19 -45.17
N PHE A 2 -19.83 14.05 -44.61
CA PHE A 2 -20.09 13.67 -43.21
C PHE A 2 -18.87 14.07 -42.38
N MET A 3 -19.06 14.88 -41.34
CA MET A 3 -18.04 15.11 -40.31
C MET A 3 -18.50 14.41 -39.03
N SER A 4 -17.75 13.38 -38.64
CA SER A 4 -17.84 12.68 -37.37
C SER A 4 -16.90 13.38 -36.40
N THR A 5 -17.42 13.94 -35.31
CA THR A 5 -16.61 14.46 -34.21
C THR A 5 -16.48 13.37 -33.15
N THR A 6 -15.37 12.65 -33.19
CA THR A 6 -14.91 11.84 -32.07
C THR A 6 -14.11 12.74 -31.14
N THR A 7 -14.67 13.09 -29.99
CA THR A 7 -13.92 13.70 -28.89
C THR A 7 -13.18 12.59 -28.17
N THR A 8 -11.87 12.50 -28.41
CA THR A 8 -10.95 11.64 -27.69
C THR A 8 -10.74 12.21 -26.28
N ILE A 9 -10.91 11.33 -25.29
CA ILE A 9 -10.56 11.54 -23.88
C ILE A 9 -9.03 11.44 -23.79
N GLU A 10 -8.35 12.55 -23.49
CA GLU A 10 -6.95 12.53 -23.05
C GLU A 10 -6.94 12.51 -21.52
N ALA A 11 -6.65 11.35 -20.96
CA ALA A 11 -6.09 11.20 -19.62
C ALA A 11 -4.59 11.03 -19.80
N ALA A 12 -3.82 12.06 -19.43
CA ALA A 12 -2.36 12.02 -19.41
C ALA A 12 -1.87 12.59 -18.08
N ASP A 13 -1.47 11.65 -17.21
CA ASP A 13 -0.38 11.72 -16.22
C ASP A 13 0.13 13.12 -15.83
N ASP A 14 -0.55 13.75 -14.86
CA ASP A 14 -0.21 15.04 -14.24
C ASP A 14 0.67 14.87 -12.97
N SER A 15 1.21 13.67 -12.72
CA SER A 15 1.83 13.35 -11.42
C SER A 15 3.26 13.87 -11.25
N LYS A 16 3.96 14.25 -12.32
CA LYS A 16 5.42 14.51 -12.28
C LYS A 16 5.83 15.97 -12.19
N THR A 17 4.88 16.92 -12.21
CA THR A 17 5.20 18.36 -12.31
C THR A 17 4.80 19.17 -11.08
N GLN A 18 4.21 18.56 -10.04
CA GLN A 18 3.77 19.28 -8.84
C GLN A 18 4.75 19.21 -7.64
N ASP A 19 5.74 18.32 -7.68
CA ASP A 19 6.63 18.07 -6.51
C ASP A 19 7.59 19.23 -6.19
N ALA A 20 7.93 20.08 -7.16
CA ALA A 20 8.91 21.16 -6.98
C ALA A 20 8.32 22.43 -6.35
N ASP A 21 6.99 22.62 -6.40
CA ASP A 21 6.33 23.87 -5.98
C ASP A 21 5.87 23.85 -4.51
N ASN A 22 6.11 22.76 -3.78
CA ASN A 22 5.61 22.57 -2.41
C ASN A 22 6.68 22.07 -1.42
N MET A 23 7.88 22.67 -1.47
CA MET A 23 8.95 22.39 -0.50
C MET A 23 8.79 23.23 0.76
N VAL A 24 8.91 22.61 1.93
CA VAL A 24 8.91 23.26 3.25
C VAL A 24 10.08 22.72 4.06
N ASN A 25 10.89 23.60 4.66
CA ASN A 25 12.00 23.23 5.53
C ASN A 25 12.92 22.12 4.93
N GLY A 26 13.24 22.23 3.63
CA GLY A 26 14.13 21.30 2.93
C GLY A 26 13.54 19.94 2.55
N ARG A 27 12.24 19.71 2.78
CA ARG A 27 11.49 18.49 2.43
C ARG A 27 10.24 18.82 1.62
N ILE A 28 9.60 17.80 1.06
CA ILE A 28 8.28 17.95 0.42
C ILE A 28 7.25 18.18 1.54
N SER A 29 6.30 19.10 1.34
CA SER A 29 5.21 19.34 2.31
C SER A 29 4.33 18.09 2.46
N ARG A 30 3.91 17.78 3.69
CA ARG A 30 2.95 16.67 3.91
C ARG A 30 1.52 17.01 3.51
N GLY A 31 1.21 18.29 3.31
CA GLY A 31 -0.13 18.78 2.97
C GLY A 31 -1.21 18.28 3.95
N SER A 32 -2.25 17.65 3.41
CA SER A 32 -3.38 17.13 4.20
C SER A 32 -3.22 15.69 4.71
N ILE A 33 -2.05 15.08 4.55
CA ILE A 33 -1.81 13.68 4.95
C ILE A 33 -1.70 13.61 6.47
N SER A 34 -2.77 13.14 7.14
CA SER A 34 -2.84 13.13 8.60
C SER A 34 -2.12 11.94 9.26
N SER A 35 -1.99 10.79 8.60
CA SER A 35 -1.42 9.57 9.17
C SER A 35 -0.57 8.81 8.15
N LEU A 36 0.52 8.19 8.61
CA LEU A 36 1.33 7.30 7.79
C LEU A 36 0.71 5.90 7.74
N ASP A 37 0.26 5.47 6.57
CA ASP A 37 -0.20 4.12 6.29
C ASP A 37 0.50 3.52 5.06
N ALA A 38 0.35 2.22 4.85
CA ALA A 38 1.01 1.50 3.74
C ALA A 38 0.65 2.06 2.36
N ARG A 39 -0.57 2.60 2.22
CA ARG A 39 -1.02 3.24 0.99
C ARG A 39 -0.27 4.55 0.76
N THR A 40 -0.21 5.40 1.77
CA THR A 40 0.49 6.68 1.73
C THR A 40 1.96 6.48 1.38
N VAL A 41 2.61 5.47 1.96
CA VAL A 41 4.01 5.10 1.65
C VAL A 41 4.17 4.71 0.18
N THR A 42 3.23 3.97 -0.38
CA THR A 42 3.32 3.52 -1.78
C THR A 42 2.99 4.64 -2.76
N ASP A 43 1.88 5.36 -2.54
CA ASP A 43 1.37 6.40 -3.43
C ASP A 43 2.31 7.62 -3.44
N ASN A 44 3.03 7.89 -2.34
CA ASN A 44 3.87 9.08 -2.17
C ASN A 44 5.27 8.73 -1.64
N LEU A 45 5.91 7.70 -2.19
CA LEU A 45 7.24 7.27 -1.75
C LEU A 45 8.29 8.41 -1.71
N PRO A 46 8.41 9.29 -2.72
CA PRO A 46 9.38 10.39 -2.69
C PRO A 46 9.18 11.35 -1.51
N LEU A 47 7.92 11.64 -1.17
CA LEU A 47 7.55 12.45 -0.02
C LEU A 47 8.02 11.76 1.26
N VAL A 48 7.65 10.50 1.47
CA VAL A 48 8.05 9.76 2.69
C VAL A 48 9.56 9.71 2.85
N LEU A 49 10.30 9.42 1.78
CA LEU A 49 11.77 9.41 1.81
C LEU A 49 12.36 10.79 2.16
N SER A 50 11.77 11.88 1.67
CA SER A 50 12.22 13.23 2.03
C SER A 50 12.01 13.54 3.53
N HIS A 51 10.88 13.13 4.12
CA HIS A 51 10.63 13.31 5.55
C HIS A 51 11.53 12.42 6.41
N LEU A 52 11.76 11.17 6.03
CA LEU A 52 12.67 10.27 6.73
C LEU A 52 14.09 10.83 6.73
N LYS A 53 14.53 11.41 5.61
CA LYS A 53 15.83 12.09 5.51
C LYS A 53 15.93 13.31 6.43
N SER A 54 14.93 14.19 6.45
CA SER A 54 14.90 15.34 7.39
C SER A 54 14.89 14.89 8.84
N ARG A 55 14.24 13.77 9.14
CA ARG A 55 14.24 13.18 10.49
C ARG A 55 15.54 12.47 10.85
N ARG A 56 16.52 12.43 9.93
CA ARG A 56 17.78 11.69 10.08
C ARG A 56 17.52 10.22 10.46
N ALA A 57 16.46 9.65 9.88
CA ALA A 57 16.07 8.27 10.12
C ALA A 57 17.17 7.32 9.64
N SER A 58 17.20 6.11 10.22
CA SER A 58 18.21 5.12 9.86
C SER A 58 18.02 4.60 8.43
N GLU A 59 19.08 4.06 7.83
CA GLU A 59 18.99 3.47 6.48
C GLU A 59 17.97 2.33 6.43
N GLU A 60 17.79 1.60 7.53
CA GLU A 60 16.77 0.55 7.64
C GLU A 60 15.35 1.10 7.48
N ALA A 61 15.06 2.31 7.98
CA ALA A 61 13.75 2.94 7.79
C ALA A 61 13.52 3.35 6.33
N MET A 62 14.55 3.85 5.66
CA MET A 62 14.47 4.19 4.22
C MET A 62 14.20 2.92 3.40
N ASN A 63 14.97 1.87 3.64
CA ASN A 63 14.81 0.57 2.99
C ASN A 63 13.44 -0.06 3.30
N ALA A 64 12.92 0.13 4.52
CA ALA A 64 11.58 -0.33 4.89
C ALA A 64 10.48 0.35 4.06
N ALA A 65 10.59 1.67 3.83
CA ALA A 65 9.63 2.40 2.99
C ALA A 65 9.64 1.90 1.53
N GLU A 66 10.83 1.72 0.95
CA GLU A 66 10.98 1.13 -0.40
C GLU A 66 10.44 -0.29 -0.47
N LYS A 67 10.71 -1.10 0.57
CA LYS A 67 10.24 -2.48 0.63
C LYS A 67 8.72 -2.57 0.74
N ILE A 68 8.07 -1.67 1.46
CA ILE A 68 6.59 -1.58 1.51
C ILE A 68 6.03 -1.31 0.12
N ALA A 69 6.61 -0.37 -0.63
CA ALA A 69 6.15 -0.08 -1.99
C ALA A 69 6.29 -1.31 -2.91
N SER A 70 7.43 -2.00 -2.86
CA SER A 70 7.65 -3.25 -3.60
C SER A 70 6.69 -4.37 -3.20
N LEU A 71 6.44 -4.56 -1.91
CA LEU A 71 5.48 -5.56 -1.41
C LEU A 71 4.05 -5.24 -1.84
N ASN A 72 3.68 -3.97 -1.99
CA ASN A 72 2.37 -3.59 -2.50
C ASN A 72 2.20 -3.97 -3.99
N GLU A 73 3.23 -3.81 -4.82
CA GLU A 73 3.20 -4.28 -6.21
C GLU A 73 2.99 -5.79 -6.29
N GLU A 74 3.72 -6.55 -5.48
CA GLU A 74 3.56 -8.00 -5.37
C GLU A 74 2.15 -8.38 -4.89
N ARG A 75 1.63 -7.67 -3.87
CA ARG A 75 0.27 -7.85 -3.35
C ARG A 75 -0.78 -7.66 -4.44
N VAL A 76 -0.67 -6.62 -5.26
CA VAL A 76 -1.62 -6.36 -6.37
C VAL A 76 -1.59 -7.50 -7.38
N SER A 77 -0.41 -7.98 -7.76
CA SER A 77 -0.25 -9.11 -8.68
C SER A 77 -0.84 -10.41 -8.13
N LEU A 78 -0.64 -10.68 -6.84
CA LEU A 78 -1.18 -11.86 -6.16
C LEU A 78 -2.71 -11.79 -6.06
N ILE A 79 -3.29 -10.63 -5.74
CA ILE A 79 -4.75 -10.44 -5.74
C ILE A 79 -5.33 -10.78 -7.11
N GLN A 80 -4.74 -10.28 -8.19
CA GLN A 80 -5.18 -10.59 -9.55
C GLN A 80 -5.08 -12.09 -9.87
N SER A 81 -4.00 -12.73 -9.42
CA SER A 81 -3.77 -14.18 -9.61
C SER A 81 -4.80 -15.02 -8.85
N ARG A 82 -5.11 -14.65 -7.60
CA ARG A 82 -6.15 -15.28 -6.79
C ARG A 82 -7.52 -15.13 -7.44
N ASP A 83 -7.88 -13.91 -7.86
CA ASP A 83 -9.18 -13.62 -8.44
C ASP A 83 -9.37 -14.40 -9.76
N LYS A 84 -8.30 -14.56 -10.55
CA LYS A 84 -8.29 -15.44 -11.72
C LYS A 84 -8.52 -16.91 -11.35
N ALA A 85 -7.83 -17.43 -10.35
CA ALA A 85 -8.03 -18.81 -9.87
C ALA A 85 -9.47 -19.03 -9.37
N LEU A 86 -10.03 -18.08 -8.63
CA LEU A 86 -11.41 -18.12 -8.17
C LEU A 86 -12.42 -18.07 -9.33
N SER A 87 -12.15 -17.31 -10.39
CA SER A 87 -12.97 -17.32 -11.61
C SER A 87 -12.96 -18.69 -12.27
N VAL A 88 -11.78 -19.28 -12.47
CA VAL A 88 -11.63 -20.63 -13.04
C VAL A 88 -12.40 -21.64 -12.21
N ARG A 89 -12.24 -21.63 -10.88
CA ARG A 89 -12.99 -22.51 -9.99
C ARG A 89 -14.50 -22.37 -10.17
N LYS A 90 -15.00 -21.13 -10.26
CA LYS A 90 -16.44 -20.85 -10.43
C LYS A 90 -16.96 -21.38 -11.76
N GLU A 91 -16.22 -21.17 -12.85
CA GLU A 91 -16.55 -21.68 -14.19
C GLU A 91 -16.58 -23.21 -14.20
N GLN A 92 -15.55 -23.86 -13.70
CA GLN A 92 -15.46 -25.31 -13.64
C GLN A 92 -16.54 -25.92 -12.73
N SER A 93 -16.85 -25.29 -11.60
CA SER A 93 -17.96 -25.71 -10.72
C SER A 93 -19.32 -25.61 -11.42
N ALA A 94 -19.52 -24.59 -12.27
CA ALA A 94 -20.75 -24.45 -13.04
C ALA A 94 -20.89 -25.56 -14.09
N ILE A 95 -19.79 -25.91 -14.79
CA ILE A 95 -19.72 -27.03 -15.75
C ILE A 95 -20.05 -28.36 -15.03
N VAL A 96 -19.38 -28.65 -13.91
CA VAL A 96 -19.66 -29.85 -13.10
C VAL A 96 -21.14 -29.91 -12.71
N GLY A 97 -21.71 -28.80 -12.22
CA GLY A 97 -23.12 -28.73 -11.84
C GLY A 97 -24.07 -28.93 -13.03
N GLN A 98 -23.71 -28.44 -14.22
CA GLN A 98 -24.49 -28.65 -15.44
C GLN A 98 -24.47 -30.12 -15.87
N ILE A 99 -23.29 -30.74 -15.93
CA ILE A 99 -23.12 -32.15 -16.30
C ILE A 99 -23.88 -33.07 -15.32
N MET A 100 -23.80 -32.79 -14.02
CA MET A 100 -24.53 -33.55 -13.00
C MET A 100 -26.05 -33.45 -13.16
N ARG A 101 -26.58 -32.26 -13.53
CA ARG A 101 -28.02 -32.06 -13.77
C ARG A 101 -28.51 -32.76 -15.03
N SER A 102 -27.68 -32.87 -16.07
CA SER A 102 -27.99 -33.63 -17.29
C SER A 102 -27.85 -35.15 -17.11
N GLY A 103 -27.51 -35.64 -15.92
CA GLY A 103 -27.41 -37.07 -15.62
C GLY A 103 -25.99 -37.64 -15.75
N GLY A 104 -24.98 -36.81 -16.01
CA GLY A 104 -23.57 -37.23 -16.04
C GLY A 104 -23.14 -37.84 -14.70
N GLY A 105 -22.29 -38.86 -14.76
CA GLY A 105 -21.94 -39.73 -13.64
C GLY A 105 -22.90 -40.92 -13.41
N LYS A 106 -24.04 -40.96 -14.13
CA LYS A 106 -24.95 -42.12 -14.19
C LYS A 106 -25.11 -42.68 -15.61
N THR A 107 -24.55 -41.99 -16.60
CA THR A 107 -24.52 -42.39 -18.01
C THR A 107 -23.33 -43.31 -18.28
N GLU A 108 -23.49 -44.29 -19.17
CA GLU A 108 -22.38 -45.12 -19.69
C GLU A 108 -21.53 -44.39 -20.74
N ASP A 109 -21.87 -43.13 -21.05
CA ASP A 109 -21.12 -42.28 -21.95
C ASP A 109 -19.77 -41.90 -21.33
N GLY A 110 -18.69 -42.45 -21.89
CA GLY A 110 -17.33 -42.25 -21.43
C GLY A 110 -16.86 -40.80 -21.55
N GLU A 111 -17.28 -40.07 -22.60
CA GLU A 111 -16.84 -38.70 -22.83
C GLU A 111 -17.41 -37.75 -21.76
N VAL A 112 -18.68 -37.92 -21.40
CA VAL A 112 -19.36 -37.12 -20.36
C VAL A 112 -18.73 -37.34 -18.98
N ASN A 113 -18.32 -38.58 -18.68
CA ASN A 113 -17.67 -38.91 -17.41
C ASN A 113 -16.22 -38.39 -17.37
N GLU A 114 -15.49 -38.41 -18.48
CA GLU A 114 -14.16 -37.81 -18.57
C GLU A 114 -14.18 -36.29 -18.42
N GLU A 115 -15.10 -35.59 -19.10
CA GLU A 115 -15.26 -34.13 -18.98
C GLU A 115 -15.61 -33.72 -17.54
N LEU A 116 -16.46 -34.51 -16.88
CA LEU A 116 -16.81 -34.31 -15.47
C LEU A 116 -15.59 -34.42 -14.54
N GLU A 117 -14.78 -35.47 -14.68
CA GLU A 117 -13.59 -35.68 -13.86
C GLU A 117 -12.53 -34.61 -14.12
N GLN A 118 -12.35 -34.19 -15.38
CA GLN A 118 -11.48 -33.07 -15.73
C GLN A 118 -11.94 -31.76 -15.09
N ALA A 119 -13.22 -31.43 -15.18
CA ALA A 119 -13.77 -30.21 -14.60
C ALA A 119 -13.66 -30.19 -13.06
N LYS A 120 -13.90 -31.34 -12.40
CA LYS A 120 -13.68 -31.49 -10.94
C LYS A 120 -12.20 -31.28 -10.59
N LYS A 121 -11.29 -31.88 -11.35
CA LYS A 121 -9.85 -31.75 -11.14
C LYS A 121 -9.40 -30.29 -11.26
N LEU A 122 -9.76 -29.62 -12.36
CA LEU A 122 -9.44 -28.21 -12.57
C LEU A 122 -10.05 -27.30 -11.49
N SER A 123 -11.28 -27.59 -11.06
CA SER A 123 -11.90 -26.86 -9.95
C SER A 123 -11.15 -27.04 -8.63
N SER A 124 -10.60 -28.24 -8.38
CA SER A 124 -9.84 -28.54 -7.17
C SER A 124 -8.45 -27.89 -7.22
N GLU A 125 -7.77 -27.95 -8.35
CA GLU A 125 -6.47 -27.31 -8.57
C GLU A 125 -6.58 -25.79 -8.40
N ALA A 126 -7.58 -25.17 -9.02
CA ALA A 126 -7.84 -23.74 -8.88
C ALA A 126 -8.17 -23.32 -7.43
N ALA A 127 -8.80 -24.20 -6.65
CA ALA A 127 -9.05 -23.96 -5.23
C ALA A 127 -7.74 -23.98 -4.42
N GLN A 128 -6.87 -24.97 -4.66
CA GLN A 128 -5.57 -25.07 -4.01
C GLN A 128 -4.65 -23.92 -4.37
N ASP A 129 -4.67 -23.46 -5.63
CA ASP A 129 -3.88 -22.32 -6.06
C ASP A 129 -4.36 -21.02 -5.41
N ALA A 130 -5.67 -20.82 -5.31
CA ALA A 130 -6.24 -19.67 -4.59
C ALA A 130 -5.83 -19.69 -3.10
N GLU A 131 -5.83 -20.85 -2.45
CA GLU A 131 -5.43 -21.01 -1.04
C GLU A 131 -3.94 -20.67 -0.82
N LYS A 132 -3.05 -21.16 -1.67
CA LYS A 132 -1.61 -20.81 -1.61
C LYS A 132 -1.35 -19.32 -1.82
N VAL A 133 -2.12 -18.69 -2.71
CA VAL A 133 -2.00 -17.24 -2.94
C VAL A 133 -2.49 -16.46 -1.72
N GLU A 134 -3.58 -16.91 -1.07
CA GLU A 134 -4.09 -16.28 0.15
C GLU A 134 -3.10 -16.37 1.32
N GLU A 135 -2.42 -17.52 1.49
CA GLU A 135 -1.35 -17.68 2.49
C GLU A 135 -0.23 -16.65 2.27
N LYS A 136 0.26 -16.50 1.03
CA LYS A 136 1.27 -15.50 0.67
C LYS A 136 0.78 -14.06 0.88
N LEU A 137 -0.49 -13.78 0.58
CA LEU A 137 -1.06 -12.46 0.85
C LEU A 137 -1.05 -12.14 2.35
N GLY A 138 -1.35 -13.13 3.20
CA GLY A 138 -1.25 -12.99 4.65
C GLY A 138 0.18 -12.74 5.14
N GLU A 139 1.17 -13.45 4.58
CA GLU A 139 2.59 -13.20 4.88
C GLU A 139 3.02 -11.78 4.48
N ILE A 140 2.61 -11.33 3.29
CA ILE A 140 2.90 -9.97 2.81
C ILE A 140 2.26 -8.92 3.73
N GLU A 141 1.00 -9.11 4.13
CA GLU A 141 0.31 -8.19 5.02
C GLU A 141 1.02 -8.07 6.37
N GLN A 142 1.42 -9.20 6.96
CA GLN A 142 2.18 -9.21 8.21
C GLN A 142 3.54 -8.51 8.05
N ASN A 143 4.23 -8.73 6.94
CA ASN A 143 5.51 -8.08 6.66
C ASN A 143 5.35 -6.57 6.49
N VAL A 144 4.33 -6.13 5.74
CA VAL A 144 4.02 -4.70 5.57
C VAL A 144 3.69 -4.06 6.92
N GLN A 145 2.90 -4.72 7.77
CA GLN A 145 2.57 -4.18 9.10
C GLN A 145 3.83 -4.04 9.98
N ASN A 146 4.73 -5.02 9.96
CA ASN A 146 5.97 -4.98 10.74
C ASN A 146 6.90 -3.86 10.26
N LEU A 147 7.04 -3.70 8.94
CA LEU A 147 7.83 -2.62 8.34
C LEU A 147 7.21 -1.25 8.62
N LEU A 148 5.88 -1.13 8.52
CA LEU A 148 5.20 0.13 8.80
C LEU A 148 5.35 0.54 10.26
N ALA A 149 5.34 -0.43 11.19
CA ALA A 149 5.54 -0.19 12.61
C ALA A 149 6.96 0.29 12.97
N SER A 150 7.97 0.02 12.13
CA SER A 150 9.33 0.54 12.33
C SER A 150 9.51 1.95 11.75
N LEU A 151 8.58 2.42 10.91
CA LEU A 151 8.67 3.74 10.30
C LEU A 151 8.24 4.85 11.29
N PRO A 152 9.03 5.94 11.37
CA PRO A 152 8.57 7.19 11.96
C PRO A 152 7.31 7.75 11.31
N ASN A 153 6.53 8.54 12.04
CA ASN A 153 5.52 9.39 11.43
C ASN A 153 6.15 10.54 10.62
N LEU A 154 5.36 11.10 9.69
CA LEU A 154 5.74 12.26 8.90
C LEU A 154 5.84 13.52 9.77
N LEU A 155 6.88 14.32 9.53
CA LEU A 155 7.03 15.66 10.12
C LEU A 155 5.92 16.60 9.64
N ASP A 156 5.33 17.37 10.55
CA ASP A 156 4.43 18.47 10.18
C ASP A 156 5.20 19.59 9.47
N ASP A 157 4.54 20.35 8.61
CA ASP A 157 5.16 21.42 7.84
C ASP A 157 5.68 22.55 8.75
N VAL A 158 5.10 22.73 9.94
CA VAL A 158 5.58 23.74 10.90
C VAL A 158 6.88 23.33 11.62
N VAL A 159 7.30 22.07 11.54
CA VAL A 159 8.50 21.60 12.25
C VAL A 159 9.75 22.14 11.55
N PRO A 160 10.57 22.97 12.22
CA PRO A 160 11.79 23.51 11.64
C PRO A 160 12.80 22.39 11.37
N ASP A 161 13.70 22.62 10.41
CA ASP A 161 14.82 21.71 10.21
C ASP A 161 15.93 22.03 11.22
N GLY A 162 16.50 20.99 11.83
CA GLY A 162 17.49 21.13 12.90
C GLY A 162 18.32 19.86 13.08
N GLU A 163 19.49 20.01 13.69
CA GLU A 163 20.41 18.94 14.04
C GLU A 163 20.21 18.46 15.47
N ASP A 164 20.01 19.39 16.39
CA ASP A 164 19.87 19.11 17.81
C ASP A 164 18.87 20.06 18.49
N ASP A 165 18.72 19.88 19.80
CA ASP A 165 17.80 20.64 20.63
C ASP A 165 18.22 22.11 20.84
N THR A 166 19.46 22.47 20.50
CA THR A 166 19.93 23.86 20.56
C THR A 166 19.31 24.74 19.47
N GLN A 167 18.76 24.12 18.43
CA GLN A 167 18.07 24.78 17.32
C GLN A 167 16.54 24.80 17.50
N ASN A 168 16.03 24.42 18.67
CA ASN A 168 14.61 24.54 18.99
C ASN A 168 14.18 26.02 18.98
N GLU A 169 13.09 26.32 18.27
CA GLU A 169 12.49 27.64 18.26
C GLU A 169 11.56 27.82 19.48
N GLU A 170 11.85 28.82 20.32
CA GLU A 170 10.99 29.18 21.45
C GLU A 170 9.73 29.86 20.94
N VAL A 171 8.57 29.21 21.09
CA VAL A 171 7.28 29.73 20.60
C VAL A 171 6.65 30.70 21.59
N GLU A 172 6.73 30.41 22.89
CA GLU A 172 6.15 31.23 23.95
C GLU A 172 6.95 31.08 25.24
N LYS A 173 7.13 32.21 25.95
CA LYS A 173 7.74 32.27 27.27
C LYS A 173 6.76 32.87 28.26
N TRP A 174 6.62 32.25 29.42
CA TRP A 174 5.74 32.72 30.48
C TRP A 174 6.50 32.81 31.81
N GLY A 175 6.19 33.84 32.61
CA GLY A 175 6.90 34.16 33.85
C GLY A 175 8.32 34.71 33.65
N ASP A 176 9.03 34.92 34.76
CA ASP A 176 10.46 35.24 34.76
C ASP A 176 11.25 34.08 35.38
N ILE A 177 12.32 33.65 34.69
CA ILE A 177 13.16 32.52 35.09
C ILE A 177 13.94 32.87 36.37
N ASP A 178 14.21 34.15 36.59
CA ASP A 178 15.00 34.62 37.72
C ASP A 178 14.15 34.89 38.98
N ASP A 179 12.81 34.85 38.91
CA ASP A 179 11.93 35.21 40.02
C ASP A 179 12.26 34.42 41.30
N LEU A 180 12.36 33.09 41.20
CA LEU A 180 12.64 32.24 42.35
C LEU A 180 14.06 32.46 42.91
N LYS A 181 15.03 32.69 42.01
CA LYS A 181 16.42 32.95 42.38
C LYS A 181 16.54 34.27 43.16
N ASN A 182 15.82 35.29 42.69
CA ASN A 182 15.73 36.61 43.30
C ASN A 182 15.01 36.57 44.65
N GLU A 183 13.92 35.80 44.77
CA GLU A 183 13.19 35.61 46.04
C GLU A 183 14.02 34.90 47.11
N LEU A 184 14.79 33.87 46.72
CA LEU A 184 15.55 33.03 47.66
C LEU A 184 16.98 33.52 47.92
N GLY A 185 17.44 34.56 47.20
CA GLY A 185 18.77 35.12 47.35
C GLY A 185 19.89 34.15 46.98
N TRP A 186 19.62 33.20 46.09
CA TRP A 186 20.63 32.29 45.55
C TRP A 186 21.43 33.06 44.51
N ALA A 187 22.71 33.35 44.76
CA ALA A 187 23.60 34.02 43.81
C ALA A 187 24.22 33.03 42.83
#